data_AF-A0A6B3GGW9-F1
#
_entry.id   AF-A0A6B3GGW9-F1
#
_cell.length_a   1.000
_cell.length_b   1.000
_cell.length_c   1.000
_cell.angle_alpha   90.00
_cell.angle_beta   90.00
_cell.angle_gamma   90.00
#
_symmetry.space_group_name_H-M   'P 1'
#
loop_
_entity.id
_entity.type
_entity.pdbx_description
1 polymer ?
#
loop_
_entity_poly.entity_id
_entity_poly.type
_entity_poly.pdbx_seq_one_letter_code
_entity_poly.pdbx_strand_id
1 'polypeptide(L)' 'LGVRHVSAENDAAVLAEGAALGGRGAYTPYVQATYPLDRIADAHREAEGGHVQGKLVVTL' A
#
# COMPACT_ATOMS: atom_id res chain seq x y z
N LEU A 1 16.81 12.69 -4.81
CA LEU A 1 15.72 11.72 -5.03
C LEU A 1 15.46 11.04 -3.69
N GLY A 2 14.36 11.41 -3.03
CA GLY A 2 14.12 11.09 -1.62
C GLY A 2 12.86 10.26 -1.45
N VAL A 3 13.01 8.96 -1.28
CA VAL A 3 11.93 8.11 -0.77
C VAL A 3 11.84 8.36 0.72
N ARG A 4 10.73 8.93 1.20
CA ARG A 4 10.49 9.05 2.63
C ARG A 4 9.85 7.76 3.11
N HIS A 5 10.65 6.89 3.71
CA HIS A 5 10.09 5.71 4.38
C HIS A 5 9.38 6.18 5.64
N VAL A 6 8.06 6.09 5.65
CA VAL A 6 7.23 6.36 6.82
C VAL A 6 6.78 5.01 7.36
N SER A 7 7.40 4.58 8.45
CA SER A 7 6.93 3.45 9.22
C SER A 7 5.75 3.90 10.08
N ALA A 8 4.58 3.29 9.90
CA ALA A 8 3.53 3.35 10.90
C ALA A 8 3.88 2.37 12.03
N GLU A 9 3.60 2.75 13.27
CA GLU A 9 3.57 1.77 14.36
C GLU A 9 2.46 0.76 14.08
N ASN A 10 2.71 -0.51 14.39
CA ASN A 10 1.73 -1.58 14.22
C ASN A 10 0.71 -1.52 15.37
N ASP A 11 -0.19 -0.55 15.27
CA ASP A 11 -1.27 -0.32 16.23
C ASP A 11 -2.62 -0.75 15.62
N ALA A 12 -3.26 -1.73 16.27
CA ALA A 12 -4.55 -2.27 15.86
C ALA A 12 -5.68 -1.24 15.94
N ALA A 13 -5.63 -0.29 16.88
CA ALA A 13 -6.63 0.76 17.01
C ALA A 13 -6.58 1.72 15.81
N VAL A 14 -5.38 2.15 15.43
CA VAL A 14 -5.17 3.02 14.25
C VAL A 14 -5.62 2.32 12.98
N LEU A 15 -5.32 1.02 12.84
CA LEU A 15 -5.77 0.24 11.69
C LEU A 15 -7.32 0.15 11.63
N ALA A 16 -7.98 -0.06 12.76
CA ALA A 16 -9.44 -0.12 12.84
C ALA A 16 -10.10 1.22 12.46
N GLU A 17 -9.54 2.35 12.91
CA GLU A 17 -9.99 3.68 12.52
C GLU A 17 -9.86 3.92 11.01
N GLY A 18 -8.73 3.52 10.42
CA GLY A 18 -8.50 3.56 8.98
C GLY A 18 -9.49 2.70 8.19
N ALA A 19 -9.78 1.49 8.67
CA ALA A 19 -10.78 0.62 8.07
C ALA A 19 -12.19 1.23 8.13
N ALA A 20 -12.56 1.86 9.25
CA ALA A 20 -13.84 2.55 9.39
C ALA A 20 -13.96 3.77 8.44
N LEU A 21 -12.85 4.47 8.16
CA LEU A 21 -12.80 5.53 7.13
C LEU A 21 -13.05 4.97 5.73
N GLY A 22 -12.44 3.82 5.40
CA GLY A 22 -12.67 3.10 4.15
C GLY A 22 -14.12 2.62 4.00
N GLY A 23 -14.68 2.02 5.04
CA GLY A 23 -16.04 1.48 5.01
C GLY A 23 -17.12 2.53 4.75
N ARG A 24 -16.88 3.80 5.12
CA ARG A 24 -17.80 4.93 4.85
C ARG A 24 -17.43 5.74 3.61
N GLY A 25 -16.43 5.33 2.84
CA GLY A 25 -15.96 6.04 1.65
C GLY A 25 -15.25 7.38 1.92
N ALA A 26 -14.89 7.67 3.17
CA ALA A 26 -14.19 8.90 3.54
C ALA A 26 -12.67 8.83 3.27
N TYR A 27 -12.15 7.63 3.02
CA TYR A 27 -10.76 7.42 2.63
C TYR A 27 -10.63 6.18 1.76
N THR A 28 -10.03 6.33 0.58
CA THR A 28 -9.70 5.21 -0.30
C THR A 28 -8.21 5.29 -0.63
N PRO A 29 -7.37 4.34 -0.16
CA PRO A 29 -5.98 4.29 -0.56
C PRO A 29 -5.86 4.22 -2.09
N TYR A 30 -5.00 5.05 -2.66
CA TYR A 30 -4.69 4.96 -4.09
C TYR A 30 -3.85 3.70 -4.35
N VAL A 31 -4.35 2.84 -5.25
CA VAL A 31 -3.63 1.66 -5.74
C VAL A 31 -2.95 2.05 -7.04
N GLN A 32 -1.62 2.02 -7.06
CA GLN A 32 -0.85 2.32 -8.27
C GLN A 32 -0.89 1.16 -9.25
N ALA A 33 -0.70 -0.06 -8.74
CA ALA A 33 -0.68 -1.27 -9.55
C ALA A 33 -1.11 -2.49 -8.73
N THR A 34 -1.63 -3.48 -9.43
CA THR A 34 -1.99 -4.79 -8.88
C THR A 34 -1.25 -5.88 -9.65
N TYR A 35 -0.64 -6.82 -8.93
CA TYR A 35 0.08 -7.95 -9.51
C TYR A 35 -0.56 -9.26 -9.04
N PRO A 36 -0.72 -10.26 -9.90
CA PRO A 36 -0.99 -11.61 -9.44
C PRO A 36 0.21 -12.16 -8.66
N LEU A 37 -0.02 -13.15 -7.78
CA LEU A 37 1.00 -13.72 -6.90
C LEU A 37 2.20 -14.30 -7.67
N ASP A 38 1.97 -14.90 -8.83
CA ASP A 38 3.02 -15.41 -9.72
C ASP A 38 3.95 -14.31 -10.28
N ARG A 39 3.57 -13.04 -10.16
CA ARG A 39 4.34 -11.85 -10.55
C ARG A 39 4.84 -11.05 -9.35
N ILE A 40 4.88 -11.61 -8.14
CA ILE A 40 5.34 -10.93 -6.91
C ILE A 40 6.75 -10.31 -7.05
N ALA A 41 7.64 -10.92 -7.82
CA ALA A 41 8.98 -10.40 -8.07
C ALA A 41 8.96 -9.05 -8.79
N ASP A 42 7.98 -8.79 -9.67
CA ASP A 42 7.85 -7.49 -10.34
C ASP A 42 7.32 -6.43 -9.40
N ALA A 43 6.38 -6.78 -8.52
CA ALA A 43 5.89 -5.87 -7.48
C ALA A 43 7.03 -5.38 -6.58
N HIS A 44 7.95 -6.28 -6.19
CA HIS A 44 9.16 -5.90 -5.43
C HIS A 44 10.09 -4.99 -6.23
N ARG A 45 10.37 -5.33 -7.50
CA ARG A 45 11.24 -4.49 -8.36
C ARG A 45 10.68 -3.07 -8.50
N GLU A 46 9.36 -2.93 -8.63
CA GLU A 46 8.72 -1.61 -8.72
C GLU A 46 8.79 -0.85 -7.39
N ALA A 47 8.56 -1.52 -6.26
CA ALA A 47 8.68 -0.92 -4.93
C ALA A 47 10.10 -0.40 -4.65
N GLU A 48 11.13 -1.16 -5.03
CA GLU A 48 12.54 -0.81 -4.87
C GLU A 48 12.94 0.40 -5.72
N GLY A 49 12.21 0.66 -6.82
CA GLY A 49 12.45 1.80 -7.71
C GLY A 49 12.20 3.17 -7.05
N GLY A 50 11.53 3.23 -5.89
CA GLY A 50 11.38 4.46 -5.11
C GLY A 50 10.45 5.52 -5.70
N HIS A 51 9.76 5.23 -6.81
CA HIS A 51 8.84 6.16 -7.47
C HIS A 51 7.36 5.82 -7.24
N VAL A 52 7.07 4.77 -6.46
CA VAL A 52 5.70 4.36 -6.14
C VAL A 52 4.95 5.47 -5.40
N GLN A 53 3.81 5.88 -5.95
CA GLN A 53 2.84 6.76 -5.34
C GLN A 53 1.62 5.92 -4.94
N GLY A 54 1.49 5.58 -3.66
CA GLY A 54 0.36 4.77 -3.15
C GLY A 54 0.74 3.32 -2.83
N LYS A 55 -0.16 2.39 -3.12
CA LYS A 55 -0.01 0.96 -2.79
C LYS A 55 0.20 0.11 -4.04
N LEU A 56 1.09 -0.87 -3.92
CA LEU A 56 1.13 -2.04 -4.80
C LEU A 56 0.36 -3.16 -4.11
N VAL A 57 -0.61 -3.76 -4.81
CA VAL A 57 -1.43 -4.85 -4.28
C VAL A 57 -1.04 -6.16 -4.95
N VAL A 58 -0.94 -7.24 -4.18
CA VAL A 58 -0.76 -8.59 -4.71
C VAL A 58 -2.06 -9.38 -4.53
N THR A 59 -2.56 -9.97 -5.61
CA THR A 59 -3.78 -10.79 -5.61
C THR A 59 -3.45 -12.27 -5.72
N LEU A 60 -4.30 -13.11 -5.14
CA LEU A 60 -4.22 -14.57 -5.20
C LEU A 60 -4.91 -15.13 -6.45
#